data_AF-A0A2N8HEI3-F1
#
_entry.id   AF-A0A2N8HEI3-F1
#
_cell.length_a   1.000
_cell.length_b   1.000
_cell.length_c   1.000
_cell.angle_alpha   90.00
_cell.angle_beta   90.00
_cell.angle_gamma   90.00
#
_symmetry.space_group_name_H-M   'P 1'
#
loop_
_entity.id
_entity.type
_entity.pdbx_description
1 polymer ?
#
loop_
_entity_poly.entity_id
_entity_poly.type
_entity_poly.pdbx_seq_one_letter_code
_entity_poly.pdbx_strand_id
1 'polypeptide(L)'
;MVVSPDAGTPHEILLVDVRTPEEYRAGHKEGAVNIPVDELEELAPQLLPDKNAVILLYCRTGKRADKAVETLRKMGYSHLENLHRFEM
;
A
#
# COMPACT_ATOMS: atom_id res chain seq x y z
N MET A 1 12.90 8.87 1.60
CA MET A 1 13.80 7.77 2.00
C MET A 1 13.72 7.65 3.52
N VAL A 2 12.87 6.76 4.01
CA VAL A 2 12.77 6.46 5.45
C VAL A 2 13.34 5.06 5.63
N VAL A 3 14.44 4.96 6.37
CA VAL A 3 15.06 3.70 6.76
C VAL A 3 14.77 3.47 8.25
N SER A 4 14.42 2.24 8.60
CA SER A 4 14.89 1.62 9.84
C SER A 4 15.34 0.20 9.50
N PRO A 5 16.58 -0.17 9.86
CA PRO A 5 17.21 -1.42 9.50
C PRO A 5 16.95 -2.47 10.59
N ASP A 6 16.53 -3.67 10.21
CA ASP A 6 17.00 -4.90 10.83
C ASP A 6 16.63 -6.10 9.95
N ALA A 7 17.65 -6.92 9.65
CA ALA A 7 17.62 -8.19 8.90
C ALA A 7 17.47 -8.12 7.36
N GLY A 8 18.59 -7.85 6.68
CA GLY A 8 18.92 -8.42 5.37
C GLY A 8 18.16 -7.87 4.17
N THR A 9 18.86 -7.09 3.34
CA THR A 9 18.40 -6.40 2.11
C THR A 9 17.43 -5.23 2.32
N PRO A 10 17.72 -4.03 1.76
CA PRO A 10 16.75 -2.93 1.77
C PRO A 10 15.57 -3.32 0.88
N HIS A 11 14.44 -3.68 1.50
CA HIS A 11 13.19 -3.83 0.79
C HIS A 11 12.64 -2.45 0.43
N GLU A 12 12.26 -2.27 -0.83
CA GLU A 12 11.59 -1.05 -1.26
C GLU A 12 10.30 -0.87 -0.47
N ILE A 13 10.14 0.31 0.15
CA ILE A 13 8.93 0.66 0.88
C ILE A 13 8.02 1.43 -0.07
N LEU A 14 6.85 0.87 -0.35
CA LEU A 14 5.85 1.45 -1.22
C LEU A 14 4.68 1.94 -0.40
N LEU A 15 4.31 3.21 -0.58
CA LEU A 15 3.13 3.80 0.03
C LEU A 15 1.99 3.76 -0.99
N VAL A 16 0.88 3.12 -0.66
CA VAL A 16 -0.25 2.93 -1.57
C VAL A 16 -1.49 3.60 -1.01
N ASP A 17 -2.05 4.53 -1.78
CA ASP A 17 -3.33 5.16 -1.49
C ASP A 17 -4.44 4.41 -2.21
N VAL A 18 -5.32 3.75 -1.46
CA VAL A 18 -6.41 2.94 -2.01
C VAL A 18 -7.74 3.70 -2.14
N ARG A 19 -7.69 5.03 -2.00
CA ARG A 19 -8.83 5.92 -2.25
C ARG A 19 -9.09 6.10 -3.74
N THR A 20 -10.17 6.80 -4.07
CA THR A 20 -10.45 7.10 -5.48
C THR A 20 -9.42 8.06 -6.07
N PRO A 21 -9.26 8.09 -7.40
CA PRO A 21 -8.34 9.02 -8.05
C PRO A 21 -8.67 10.50 -7.77
N GLU A 22 -9.93 10.85 -7.52
CA GLU A 22 -10.34 12.21 -7.14
C GLU A 22 -9.85 12.57 -5.74
N GLU A 23 -10.02 11.68 -4.75
CA GLU A 23 -9.51 11.87 -3.39
C GLU A 23 -7.99 12.01 -3.38
N TYR A 24 -7.30 11.20 -4.19
CA TYR A 24 -5.85 11.27 -4.35
C TYR A 24 -5.40 12.60 -4.98
N ARG A 25 -6.05 13.03 -6.06
CA ARG A 25 -5.76 14.31 -6.74
C ARG A 25 -6.06 15.54 -5.88
N ALA A 26 -7.05 15.46 -4.99
CA ALA A 26 -7.36 16.51 -4.04
C ALA A 26 -6.28 16.67 -2.95
N GLY A 27 -5.47 15.64 -2.73
CA GLY A 27 -4.34 15.65 -1.80
C GLY A 27 -4.02 14.25 -1.29
N HIS A 28 -2.73 13.90 -1.30
CA HIS A 28 -2.22 12.59 -0.89
C HIS A 28 -0.86 12.74 -0.19
N LYS A 29 -0.43 11.68 0.51
CA LYS A 29 0.90 11.63 1.13
C LYS A 29 1.98 11.58 0.04
N GLU A 30 3.07 12.32 0.23
CA GLU A 30 4.17 12.39 -0.73
C GLU A 30 4.75 11.00 -1.03
N GLY A 31 4.98 10.71 -2.32
CA GLY A 31 5.50 9.42 -2.77
C GLY A 31 4.50 8.27 -2.74
N ALA A 32 3.23 8.53 -2.39
CA ALA A 32 2.19 7.52 -2.53
C ALA A 32 1.90 7.20 -4.00
N VAL A 33 1.52 5.95 -4.28
CA VAL A 33 0.95 5.52 -5.56
C VAL A 33 -0.53 5.29 -5.37
N ASN A 34 -1.37 5.85 -6.23
CA ASN A 34 -2.80 5.59 -6.17
C ASN A 34 -3.14 4.26 -6.84
N ILE A 35 -3.74 3.35 -6.07
CA ILE A 35 -4.31 2.11 -6.60
C ILE A 35 -5.68 1.93 -5.95
N PRO A 36 -6.77 2.39 -6.60
CA PRO A 36 -8.10 2.30 -6.03
C PRO A 36 -8.45 0.88 -5.60
N VAL A 37 -9.08 0.72 -4.43
CA VAL A 37 -9.37 -0.61 -3.85
C VAL A 37 -10.18 -1.52 -4.78
N ASP A 38 -10.98 -0.94 -5.68
CA ASP A 38 -11.82 -1.67 -6.63
C ASP A 38 -11.06 -2.11 -7.90
N GLU A 39 -9.90 -1.50 -8.18
CA GLU A 39 -9.02 -1.82 -9.32
C GLU A 39 -7.74 -2.55 -8.88
N LEU A 40 -7.61 -2.81 -7.57
CA LEU A 40 -6.39 -3.32 -6.96
C LEU A 40 -5.93 -4.65 -7.53
N GLU A 41 -6.84 -5.58 -7.80
CA GLU A 41 -6.49 -6.91 -8.35
C GLU A 41 -5.90 -6.82 -9.75
N GLU A 42 -6.35 -5.84 -10.55
CA GLU A 42 -5.90 -5.63 -11.94
C GLU A 42 -4.60 -4.82 -11.99
N LEU A 43 -4.48 -3.80 -11.15
CA LEU A 43 -3.38 -2.84 -11.20
C LEU A 43 -2.17 -3.27 -10.36
N ALA A 44 -2.37 -4.00 -9.25
CA ALA A 44 -1.26 -4.41 -8.38
C ALA A 44 -0.17 -5.22 -9.11
N PRO A 45 -0.45 -6.20 -9.99
CA PRO A 45 0.60 -6.93 -10.69
C PRO A 45 1.46 -6.04 -11.61
N GLN A 46 0.91 -4.92 -12.07
CA GLN A 46 1.58 -3.99 -12.97
C GLN A 46 2.37 -2.92 -12.20
N LEU A 47 1.81 -2.42 -11.11
CA LEU A 47 2.37 -1.30 -10.34
C LEU A 47 3.20 -1.75 -9.13
N LEU A 48 2.98 -2.98 -8.65
CA LEU A 48 3.64 -3.57 -7.49
C LEU A 48 4.26 -4.93 -7.89
N PRO A 49 5.22 -4.98 -8.83
CA PRO A 49 5.73 -6.24 -9.36
C PRO A 49 6.52 -7.07 -8.34
N ASP A 50 7.15 -6.41 -7.34
CA ASP A 50 7.85 -7.10 -6.26
C ASP A 50 6.88 -7.47 -5.12
N LYS A 51 6.57 -8.76 -5.00
CA LYS A 51 5.71 -9.29 -3.94
C LYS A 51 6.35 -9.30 -2.56
N ASN A 52 7.67 -9.12 -2.47
CA ASN A 52 8.43 -9.02 -1.22
C ASN A 52 8.72 -7.56 -0.83
N ALA A 53 8.23 -6.57 -1.58
CA ALA A 53 8.29 -5.18 -1.17
C ALA A 53 7.45 -4.95 0.10
N VAL A 54 7.84 -3.96 0.91
CA VAL A 54 7.05 -3.54 2.07
C VAL A 54 6.01 -2.54 1.61
N ILE A 55 4.74 -2.91 1.67
CA ILE A 55 3.64 -2.10 1.14
C ILE A 55 2.79 -1.56 2.29
N LEU A 56 2.82 -0.24 2.44
CA LEU A 56 2.02 0.49 3.40
C LEU A 56 0.76 0.99 2.69
N LEU A 57 -0.40 0.46 3.06
CA LEU A 57 -1.69 0.83 2.47
C LEU A 57 -2.43 1.79 3.40
N TYR A 58 -2.99 2.86 2.83
CA TYR A 58 -3.82 3.78 3.59
C TYR A 58 -5.06 4.21 2.81
N CYS A 59 -6.07 4.61 3.57
CA CYS A 59 -7.23 5.31 3.05
C CYS A 59 -7.69 6.35 4.07
N ARG A 60 -8.91 6.88 3.90
CA ARG A 60 -9.45 7.90 4.82
C ARG A 60 -9.71 7.39 6.25
N THR A 61 -10.14 6.13 6.41
CA THR A 61 -10.64 5.58 7.69
C THR A 61 -10.13 4.18 8.03
N GLY A 62 -9.10 3.70 7.32
CA GLY A 62 -8.56 2.34 7.48
C GLY A 62 -9.33 1.22 6.76
N LYS A 63 -10.67 1.27 6.66
CA LYS A 63 -11.49 0.15 6.15
C LYS A 63 -11.14 -0.33 4.73
N ARG A 64 -10.91 0.59 3.80
CA ARG A 64 -10.51 0.23 2.42
C ARG A 64 -9.10 -0.34 2.37
N ALA A 65 -8.22 0.13 3.26
CA ALA A 65 -6.86 -0.38 3.37
C ALA A 65 -6.83 -1.80 3.94
N ASP A 66 -7.70 -2.13 4.90
CA ASP A 66 -7.84 -3.52 5.38
C ASP A 66 -8.27 -4.47 4.25
N LYS A 67 -9.31 -4.09 3.47
CA LYS A 67 -9.73 -4.86 2.28
C LYS A 67 -8.57 -5.04 1.30
N ALA A 68 -7.82 -3.97 1.05
CA ALA A 68 -6.68 -4.00 0.14
C ALA A 68 -5.54 -4.92 0.63
N VAL A 69 -5.23 -4.90 1.94
CA VAL A 69 -4.27 -5.83 2.56
C VAL A 69 -4.72 -7.28 2.36
N GLU A 70 -6.00 -7.60 2.60
CA GLU A 70 -6.51 -8.95 2.40
C GLU A 70 -6.42 -9.41 0.95
N THR A 71 -6.77 -8.53 0.00
CA THR A 71 -6.66 -8.81 -1.43
C THR A 71 -5.21 -9.07 -1.85
N LEU A 72 -4.28 -8.16 -1.52
CA LEU A 72 -2.86 -8.36 -1.87
C LEU A 72 -2.27 -9.60 -1.19
N ARG A 73 -2.67 -9.91 0.04
CA ARG A 73 -2.21 -11.13 0.72
C ARG A 73 -2.64 -12.38 -0.05
N LYS A 74 -3.87 -12.42 -0.57
CA LYS A 74 -4.35 -13.51 -1.44
C LYS A 74 -3.58 -13.60 -2.77
N MET A 75 -3.10 -12.47 -3.28
CA MET A 75 -2.25 -12.40 -4.48
C MET A 75 -0.79 -12.80 -4.22
N GLY A 76 -0.41 -13.04 -2.96
CA GLY A 76 0.90 -13.55 -2.56
C GLY A 76 1.91 -12.47 -2.16
N TYR A 77 1.45 -11.27 -1.81
CA TYR A 77 2.33 -10.25 -1.21
C TYR A 77 2.61 -10.55 0.26
N SER A 78 3.88 -10.43 0.65
CA SER A 78 4.37 -10.94 1.93
C SER A 78 4.37 -9.87 3.04
N HIS A 79 4.64 -8.62 2.70
CA HIS A 79 4.86 -7.54 3.67
C HIS A 79 3.85 -6.42 3.43
N LEU A 80 2.69 -6.52 4.09
CA LEU A 80 1.56 -5.62 3.89
C LEU A 80 1.10 -5.04 5.23
N GLU A 81 0.94 -3.72 5.28
CA GLU A 81 0.55 -3.04 6.50
C GLU A 81 -0.51 -1.97 6.26
N ASN A 82 -1.50 -1.88 7.15
CA ASN A 82 -2.49 -0.79 7.13
C ASN A 82 -1.97 0.37 7.97
N LEU A 83 -1.64 1.49 7.32
CA LEU A 83 -1.05 2.66 7.97
C LEU A 83 -1.91 3.21 9.13
N HIS A 84 -3.23 3.09 9.03
CA HIS A 84 -4.13 3.59 10.08
C HIS A 84 -4.02 2.81 11.40
N ARG A 85 -3.44 1.61 11.38
CA ARG A 85 -3.18 0.81 12.59
C ARG A 85 -1.95 1.29 13.36
N PHE A 86 -1.04 2.01 12.71
CA PHE A 86 0.22 2.49 13.31
C PHE A 86 0.10 3.88 13.95
N GLU A 87 -0.97 4.61 13.66
CA GLU A 87 -1.22 5.95 14.20
C GLU A 87 -2.06 5.94 15.51
N MET A 88 -2.27 4.76 16.12
CA MET A 88 -2.98 4.57 17.40
C MET A 88 -2.04 4.23 18.57
#